data_AF-A0A7V4N049-F1
#
_entry.id   AF-A0A7V4N049-F1
#
_cell.length_a   1.000
_cell.length_b   1.000
_cell.length_c   1.000
_cell.angle_alpha   90.00
_cell.angle_beta   90.00
_cell.angle_gamma   90.00
#
_symmetry.space_group_name_H-M   'P 1'
#
loop_
_entity.id
_entity.type
_entity.pdbx_description
1 polymer ?
#
loop_
_entity_poly.entity_id
_entity_poly.type
_entity_poly.pdbx_seq_one_letter_code
_entity_poly.pdbx_strand_id
1 'polypeptide(L)'
;MDPFLLQEFQAKLADWLAQGYQVLADDVDGELRLTVHYVSRGTGVGSERVQEYWPMSAETVKLLTDHGVVISKALAGPRPWSGPHPEER
;
A
#
# COMPACT_ATOMS: atom_id res chain seq x y z
N MET A 1 -17.69 -3.41 7.34
CA MET A 1 -17.31 -2.02 6.95
C MET A 1 -18.54 -1.27 6.44
N ASP A 2 -18.51 0.08 6.35
CA ASP A 2 -19.56 0.83 5.66
C ASP A 2 -19.60 0.46 4.15
N PRO A 3 -20.77 0.12 3.56
CA PRO A 3 -20.84 -0.32 2.16
C PRO A 3 -20.39 0.73 1.15
N PHE A 4 -20.61 2.01 1.42
CA PHE A 4 -20.19 3.09 0.51
C PHE A 4 -18.67 3.22 0.51
N LEU A 5 -18.04 3.11 1.68
CA LEU A 5 -16.58 3.11 1.80
C LEU A 5 -15.93 1.93 1.06
N LEU A 6 -16.53 0.74 1.13
CA LEU A 6 -16.04 -0.43 0.40
C LEU A 6 -16.16 -0.23 -1.13
N GLN A 7 -17.27 0.38 -1.58
CA GLN A 7 -17.46 0.69 -2.99
C GLN A 7 -16.45 1.74 -3.49
N GLU A 8 -16.18 2.77 -2.70
CA GLU A 8 -15.15 3.77 -3.01
C GLU A 8 -13.77 3.11 -3.12
N PHE A 9 -13.43 2.26 -2.14
CA PHE A 9 -12.18 1.52 -2.14
C PHE A 9 -12.02 0.65 -3.39
N GLN A 10 -13.08 -0.06 -3.76
CA GLN A 10 -13.09 -0.90 -4.97
C GLN A 10 -12.90 -0.08 -6.24
N ALA A 11 -13.58 1.06 -6.36
CA ALA A 11 -13.48 1.93 -7.53
C ALA A 11 -12.05 2.50 -7.67
N LYS A 12 -11.46 2.99 -6.57
CA LYS A 12 -10.08 3.50 -6.56
C LYS A 12 -9.06 2.42 -6.88
N LEU A 13 -9.18 1.25 -6.27
CA LEU A 13 -8.27 0.13 -6.53
C LEU A 13 -8.30 -0.28 -8.01
N ALA A 14 -9.49 -0.42 -8.59
CA ALA A 14 -9.64 -0.76 -9.99
C ALA A 14 -9.03 0.31 -10.91
N ASP A 15 -9.22 1.59 -10.60
CA ASP A 15 -8.65 2.71 -11.35
C ASP A 15 -7.12 2.72 -11.34
N TRP A 16 -6.50 2.61 -10.16
CA TRP A 16 -5.04 2.54 -10.04
C TRP A 16 -4.44 1.36 -10.80
N LEU A 17 -5.04 0.17 -10.66
CA LEU A 17 -4.58 -1.03 -11.37
C LEU A 17 -4.74 -0.88 -12.90
N ALA A 18 -5.85 -0.29 -13.37
CA ALA A 18 -6.07 -0.05 -14.80
C ALA A 18 -5.06 0.96 -15.38
N GLN A 19 -4.67 1.96 -14.60
CA GLN A 19 -3.63 2.93 -14.99
C GLN A 19 -2.19 2.36 -14.87
N GLY A 20 -2.04 1.14 -14.36
CA GLY A 20 -0.76 0.46 -14.22
C GLY A 20 0.07 0.92 -13.03
N TYR A 21 -0.57 1.52 -12.02
CA TYR A 21 0.09 1.81 -10.76
C TYR A 21 0.43 0.51 -10.02
N GLN A 22 1.55 0.53 -9.31
CA GLN A 22 1.88 -0.48 -8.34
C GLN A 22 1.21 -0.13 -7.00
N VAL A 23 0.37 -1.02 -6.49
CA VAL A 23 -0.29 -0.86 -5.19
C VAL A 23 0.40 -1.75 -4.17
N LEU A 24 0.85 -1.16 -3.07
CA LEU A 24 1.40 -1.85 -1.91
C LEU A 24 0.44 -1.67 -0.73
N ALA A 25 0.25 -2.72 0.04
CA ALA A 25 -0.61 -2.71 1.21
C ALA A 25 0.19 -3.13 2.44
N ASP A 26 0.16 -2.32 3.50
CA ASP A 26 0.78 -2.60 4.77
C ASP A 26 -0.27 -2.58 5.90
N ASP A 27 -0.18 -3.53 6.83
CA ASP A 27 -0.85 -3.46 8.13
C ASP A 27 0.02 -2.61 9.07
N VAL A 28 -0.52 -1.48 9.52
CA VAL A 28 0.15 -0.53 10.42
C VAL A 28 -0.79 -0.23 11.58
N ASP A 29 -0.44 -0.69 12.77
CA ASP A 29 -1.21 -0.49 14.01
C ASP A 29 -2.70 -0.89 13.90
N GLY A 30 -3.01 -1.90 13.08
CA GLY A 30 -4.38 -2.38 12.85
C GLY A 30 -5.15 -1.57 11.79
N GLU A 31 -4.50 -0.64 11.11
CA GLU A 31 -5.02 0.06 9.94
C GLU A 31 -4.31 -0.41 8.65
N LEU A 32 -5.03 -0.32 7.53
CA LEU A 32 -4.47 -0.66 6.23
C LEU A 32 -3.88 0.61 5.60
N ARG A 33 -2.56 0.65 5.47
CA ARG A 33 -1.86 1.68 4.71
C ARG A 33 -1.66 1.23 3.27
N LEU A 34 -2.29 1.91 2.32
CA LEU A 34 -2.02 1.74 0.90
C LEU A 34 -0.97 2.74 0.43
N THR A 35 0.05 2.25 -0.26
CA THR A 35 1.01 3.06 -1.01
C THR A 35 0.82 2.77 -2.49
N VAL A 36 0.36 3.75 -3.23
CA VAL A 36 0.10 3.67 -4.67
C VAL A 36 1.22 4.41 -5.39
N HIS A 37 1.95 3.71 -6.25
CA HIS A 37 3.13 4.24 -6.90
C HIS A 37 3.05 4.06 -8.41
N TYR A 38 3.12 5.18 -9.15
CA TYR A 38 3.27 5.15 -10.60
C TYR A 38 4.71 5.39 -11.00
N VAL A 39 5.22 4.55 -11.89
CA VAL A 39 6.54 4.73 -12.52
C VAL A 39 6.32 4.87 -14.02
N SER A 40 6.54 6.08 -14.55
CA SER A 40 6.53 6.30 -16.00
C SER A 40 7.64 5.49 -16.67
N ARG A 41 7.26 4.51 -17.49
CA ARG A 41 8.18 3.57 -18.14
C ARG A 41 9.08 4.21 -19.22
N GLY A 42 8.79 5.45 -19.65
CA GLY A 42 9.42 6.07 -20.82
C GLY A 42 10.49 7.11 -20.51
N THR A 43 10.44 7.79 -19.36
CA THR A 43 11.29 8.98 -19.11
C THR A 43 12.01 8.96 -17.77
N GLY A 44 11.60 8.12 -16.81
CA GLY A 44 12.11 8.17 -15.44
C GLY A 44 11.82 9.48 -14.70
N VAL A 45 11.08 10.41 -15.33
CA VAL A 45 10.70 11.71 -14.80
C VAL A 45 9.21 11.64 -14.48
N GLY A 46 8.90 11.59 -13.19
CA GLY A 46 7.53 11.48 -12.67
C GLY A 46 7.32 10.16 -11.94
N SER A 47 7.55 10.19 -10.63
CA SER A 47 7.03 9.19 -9.69
C SER A 47 5.90 9.85 -8.92
N GLU A 48 4.66 9.42 -9.16
CA GLU A 48 3.55 9.82 -8.30
C GLU A 48 3.43 8.78 -7.19
N ARG A 49 3.45 9.26 -5.95
CA ARG A 49 3.26 8.42 -4.77
C ARG A 49 2.11 8.99 -3.96
N VAL A 50 1.02 8.23 -3.91
CA VAL A 50 -0.12 8.52 -3.05
C VAL A 50 -0.12 7.52 -1.90
N GLN A 51 -0.39 8.00 -0.70
CA GLN A 51 -0.54 7.15 0.47
C GLN A 51 -1.90 7.43 1.10
N GLU A 52 -2.71 6.38 1.26
CA GLU A 52 -4.02 6.45 1.88
C GLU A 52 -4.15 5.43 3.00
N TYR A 53 -4.96 5.76 4.00
CA TYR A 53 -5.27 4.86 5.10
C TYR A 53 -6.72 4.42 4.99
N TRP A 54 -6.92 3.12 5.12
CA TRP A 54 -8.21 2.46 4.99
C TRP A 54 -8.45 1.58 6.21
N PRO A 55 -9.71 1.38 6.63
CA PRO A 55 -10.00 0.47 7.72
C PRO A 55 -9.60 -0.96 7.34
N MET A 56 -8.90 -1.64 8.24
CA MET A 56 -8.53 -3.05 8.06
C MET A 56 -9.75 -3.93 8.33
N SER A 57 -10.55 -4.16 7.29
CA SER A 57 -11.73 -5.03 7.32
C SER A 57 -11.53 -6.31 6.51
N ALA A 58 -12.27 -7.36 6.83
CA ALA A 58 -12.20 -8.63 6.10
C ALA A 58 -12.54 -8.44 4.61
N GLU A 59 -13.49 -7.55 4.32
CA GLU A 59 -13.92 -7.19 2.97
C GLU A 59 -12.81 -6.51 2.18
N THR A 60 -12.10 -5.56 2.79
CA THR A 60 -10.96 -4.85 2.18
C THR A 60 -9.78 -5.79 1.92
N VAL A 61 -9.48 -6.66 2.89
CA VAL A 61 -8.42 -7.68 2.77
C VAL A 61 -8.73 -8.66 1.64
N LYS A 62 -9.98 -9.12 1.57
CA LYS A 62 -10.43 -10.00 0.49
C LYS A 62 -10.27 -9.32 -0.86
N LEU A 63 -10.68 -8.05 -0.99
CA LEU A 63 -10.57 -7.34 -2.26
C LEU A 63 -9.12 -7.18 -2.72
N LEU A 64 -8.21 -6.80 -1.83
CA LEU A 64 -6.78 -6.71 -2.17
C LEU A 64 -6.23 -8.06 -2.62
N THR A 65 -6.57 -9.13 -1.90
CA THR A 65 -6.11 -10.49 -2.21
C THR A 65 -6.65 -10.98 -3.56
N ASP A 66 -7.93 -10.74 -3.85
CA ASP A 66 -8.57 -11.09 -5.12
C ASP A 66 -7.91 -10.38 -6.32
N HIS A 67 -7.35 -9.19 -6.08
CA HIS A 67 -6.59 -8.41 -7.07
C HIS A 67 -5.07 -8.69 -7.03
N GLY A 68 -4.61 -9.68 -6.26
CA GLY A 68 -3.21 -10.09 -6.18
C GLY A 68 -2.31 -9.15 -5.37
N VAL A 69 -2.88 -8.21 -4.62
CA VAL A 69 -2.13 -7.31 -3.73
C VAL A 69 -1.88 -8.01 -2.40
N VAL A 70 -0.61 -8.27 -2.10
CA VAL A 70 -0.19 -8.91 -0.84
C VAL A 70 -0.09 -7.86 0.25
N ILE A 71 -0.79 -8.10 1.36
CA ILE A 71 -0.69 -7.26 2.56
C ILE A 71 0.55 -7.66 3.35
N SER A 72 1.51 -6.74 3.42
CA SER A 72 2.70 -6.90 4.24
C SER A 72 2.37 -6.56 5.69
N LYS A 73 2.75 -7.45 6.62
CA LYS A 73 2.78 -7.09 8.04
C LYS A 73 4.02 -6.25 8.28
N ALA A 74 3.90 -4.95 8.06
CA ALA A 74 4.91 -4.01 8.51
C ALA A 74 4.77 -3.90 10.03
N LEU A 75 5.52 -4.71 10.79
CA LEU A 75 5.72 -4.47 12.22
C LEU A 75 6.10 -3.00 12.36
N ALA A 76 5.21 -2.20 12.94
CA ALA A 76 5.44 -0.77 13.15
C ALA A 76 6.73 -0.60 13.95
N GLY A 77 7.77 -0.15 13.28
CA GLY A 77 9.11 0.03 13.83
C GLY A 77 10.16 0.07 12.73
N PRO A 78 11.26 0.82 12.89
CA PRO A 78 12.40 0.68 12.00
C PRO A 78 12.78 -0.80 11.99
N ARG A 79 12.96 -1.40 10.81
CA ARG A 79 13.60 -2.73 10.72
C ARG A 79 14.89 -2.62 11.54
N PRO A 80 15.16 -3.50 12.51
CA PRO A 80 16.45 -3.49 13.18
C PRO A 80 17.52 -3.53 12.10
N TRP A 81 18.39 -2.52 12.10
CA TRP A 81 19.47 -2.40 11.14
C TRP A 81 20.24 -3.73 11.12
N SER A 82 20.34 -4.39 9.95
CA SER A 82 20.96 -5.72 9.81
C SER A 82 22.49 -5.69 9.91
N GLY A 83 23.05 -4.80 10.73
CA GLY A 83 24.47 -4.57 10.88
C GLY A 83 24.79 -3.69 12.10
N PRO A 84 26.07 -3.34 12.33
CA PRO A 84 26.43 -2.31 13.29
C PRO A 84 26.01 -0.92 12.77
N HIS A 85 25.49 -0.08 13.66
CA HIS A 85 25.10 1.31 13.36
C HIS A 85 26.35 2.12 12.95
N PRO A 86 26.35 2.87 11.84
CA PRO A 86 27.53 3.59 11.37
C PRO A 86 27.72 4.93 12.09
N GLU A 87 27.81 4.91 13.41
CA GLU A 87 28.35 6.04 14.18
C GLU A 87 28.89 5.58 15.54
N GLU A 88 29.97 4.81 15.46
CA GLU A 88 31.04 4.80 16.47
C GLU A 88 32.35 5.02 15.70
N ARG A 89 32.70 6.28 15.42
CA ARG A 89 34.08 6.62 15.08
C ARG A 89 34.46 8.00 15.59
#